data_AF-A0AAE3GGR5-F1
#
_entry.id   AF-A0AAE3GGR5-F1
#
_cell.length_a   1.000
_cell.length_b   1.000
_cell.length_c   1.000
_cell.angle_alpha   90.00
_cell.angle_beta   90.00
_cell.angle_gamma   90.00
#
_symmetry.space_group_name_H-M   'P 1'
#
loop_
_entity.id
_entity.type
_entity.pdbx_description
1 polymer ?
#
loop_
_entity_poly.entity_id
_entity_poly.type
_entity_poly.pdbx_seq_one_letter_code
_entity_poly.pdbx_strand_id
1 'polypeptide(L)'
;MKDWQSRARQLTGQLAEGGALRSEPWRAAFAATPRHEFVPAYYEQNPDGTWREINADLDRDTWLTAVYSDETLITALTDSVNGHGNDRRAVSSSTQPSLMARMLEALDVRDGHHVLEIGTGTGYNAALLCHRLGDSRVHSVDIDHHLVEAAQQRLTRVGYLPTLRAWDGARGLAEHGPYDRIIATCAVPAVPYAWVDQLRGAGAILVDVKPATMGGNLVLLHRDGDQAVGRFLPGWAGFMQMRHSTASEEARRLPRPDRSESVSRVASVPAVPWEAPVPWFLATRTMPVGVTFGQRWDEHTQQVGDTYLAAPDGSWCEISAEDEHGKRRVWEGGPVSIVGAIEEAYRLWHDLDEPGWDQLGLTVTPHEQYVWLNDPASPHRWPVA
;
A
#
# COMPACT_ATOMS: atom_id res chain seq x y z
N MET A 1 30.09 14.33 -6.53
CA MET A 1 29.50 14.62 -5.18
C MET A 1 28.55 15.82 -5.12
N LYS A 2 28.40 16.67 -6.15
CA LYS A 2 27.48 17.85 -6.13
C LYS A 2 26.14 17.68 -6.88
N ASP A 3 25.99 16.60 -7.65
CA ASP A 3 24.83 16.40 -8.54
C ASP A 3 23.56 16.00 -7.75
N TRP A 4 23.69 15.04 -6.82
CA TRP A 4 22.53 14.51 -6.11
C TRP A 4 21.84 15.54 -5.21
N GLN A 5 22.56 16.46 -4.55
CA GLN A 5 21.91 17.45 -3.68
C GLN A 5 21.05 18.43 -4.48
N SER A 6 21.44 18.72 -5.73
CA SER A 6 20.63 19.55 -6.61
C SER A 6 19.32 18.83 -6.97
N ARG A 7 19.41 17.54 -7.30
CA ARG A 7 18.25 16.70 -7.60
C ARG A 7 17.34 16.51 -6.39
N ALA A 8 17.90 16.28 -5.20
CA ALA A 8 17.15 16.19 -3.95
C ALA A 8 16.39 17.49 -3.65
N ARG A 9 17.03 18.66 -3.81
CA ARG A 9 16.36 19.97 -3.66
C ARG A 9 15.29 20.20 -4.73
N GLN A 10 15.54 19.81 -5.97
CA GLN A 10 14.56 19.92 -7.05
C GLN A 10 13.32 19.07 -6.76
N LEU A 11 13.51 17.79 -6.42
CA LEU A 11 12.42 16.91 -6.01
C LEU A 11 11.67 17.51 -4.81
N THR A 12 12.39 17.94 -3.77
CA THR A 12 11.78 18.60 -2.59
C THR A 12 10.93 19.81 -2.98
N GLY A 13 11.41 20.64 -3.91
CA GLY A 13 10.66 21.77 -4.48
C GLY A 13 9.40 21.34 -5.21
N GLN A 14 9.47 20.29 -6.03
CA GLN A 14 8.32 19.73 -6.73
C GLN A 14 7.26 19.18 -5.76
N LEU A 15 7.69 18.43 -4.73
CA LEU A 15 6.79 17.91 -3.69
C LEU A 15 6.10 19.02 -2.90
N ALA A 16 6.83 20.12 -2.69
CA ALA A 16 6.33 21.32 -2.03
C ALA A 16 5.30 22.08 -2.88
N GLU A 17 5.59 22.29 -4.16
CA GLU A 17 4.69 22.94 -5.13
C GLU A 17 3.42 22.12 -5.33
N GLY A 18 3.53 20.78 -5.35
CA GLY A 18 2.40 19.85 -5.41
C GLY A 18 1.62 19.71 -4.09
N GLY A 19 2.01 20.40 -3.02
CA GLY A 19 1.32 20.39 -1.73
C GLY A 19 1.52 19.13 -0.87
N ALA A 20 2.26 18.13 -1.36
CA ALA A 20 2.57 16.91 -0.61
C ALA A 20 3.49 17.17 0.59
N LEU A 21 4.37 18.17 0.47
CA LEU A 21 5.37 18.52 1.48
C LEU A 21 5.15 19.96 1.96
N ARG A 22 4.74 20.14 3.21
CA ARG A 22 4.21 21.44 3.69
C ARG A 22 5.09 22.05 4.76
N SER A 23 5.58 21.24 5.69
CA SER A 23 6.36 21.67 6.84
C SER A 23 7.85 21.80 6.52
N GLU A 24 8.50 22.79 7.13
CA GLU A 24 9.94 23.02 6.96
C GLU A 24 10.82 21.88 7.48
N PRO A 25 10.52 21.22 8.63
CA PRO A 25 11.30 20.07 9.08
C PRO A 25 11.31 18.92 8.07
N TRP A 26 10.19 18.64 7.41
CA TRP A 26 10.14 17.60 6.39
C TRP A 26 10.82 18.04 5.08
N ARG A 27 10.71 19.31 4.67
CA ARG A 27 11.50 19.87 3.56
C ARG A 27 13.00 19.68 3.76
N ALA A 28 13.49 19.98 4.97
CA ALA A 28 14.89 19.78 5.32
C ALA A 28 15.28 18.30 5.25
N ALA A 29 14.46 17.39 5.80
CA ALA A 29 14.73 15.95 5.78
C ALA A 29 14.83 15.38 4.36
N PHE A 30 13.89 15.71 3.48
CA PHE A 30 13.91 15.25 2.08
C PHE A 30 15.09 15.82 1.29
N ALA A 31 15.43 17.09 1.50
CA ALA A 31 16.55 17.72 0.80
C ALA A 31 17.94 17.22 1.27
N ALA A 32 18.05 16.78 2.53
CA ALA A 32 19.29 16.34 3.15
C ALA A 32 19.53 14.82 3.05
N THR A 33 18.48 14.02 2.88
CA THR A 33 18.58 12.55 2.88
C THR A 33 18.95 12.02 1.48
N PRO A 34 20.10 11.33 1.31
CA PRO A 34 20.56 10.87 0.02
C PRO A 34 19.78 9.62 -0.45
N ARG A 35 18.60 9.79 -1.10
CA ARG A 35 17.74 8.68 -1.54
C ARG A 35 18.48 7.60 -2.35
N HIS A 36 19.47 7.99 -3.14
CA HIS A 36 20.35 7.07 -3.90
C HIS A 36 21.15 6.07 -3.06
N GLU A 37 21.47 6.38 -1.80
CA GLU A 37 22.11 5.40 -0.90
C GLU A 37 21.16 4.27 -0.51
N PHE A 38 19.85 4.55 -0.55
CA PHE A 38 18.79 3.61 -0.20
C PHE A 38 18.23 2.85 -1.41
N VAL A 39 18.47 3.35 -2.63
CA VAL A 39 18.05 2.74 -3.89
C VAL A 39 19.27 2.48 -4.77
N PRO A 40 20.16 1.52 -4.40
CA PRO A 40 21.36 1.23 -5.18
C PRO A 40 21.03 0.66 -6.57
N ALA A 41 19.88 0.00 -6.69
CA ALA A 41 19.30 -0.49 -7.94
C ALA A 41 17.77 -0.46 -7.85
N TYR A 42 17.09 -0.43 -8.99
CA TYR A 42 15.66 -0.70 -9.10
C TYR A 42 15.35 -1.56 -10.32
N TYR A 43 14.12 -2.07 -10.38
CA TYR A 43 13.66 -2.96 -11.43
C TYR A 43 12.47 -2.37 -12.17
N GLU A 44 12.51 -2.46 -13.49
CA GLU A 44 11.38 -2.15 -14.37
C GLU A 44 10.88 -3.43 -15.03
N GLN A 45 9.57 -3.57 -15.16
CA GLN A 45 8.97 -4.70 -15.85
C GLN A 45 8.81 -4.35 -17.34
N ASN A 46 9.36 -5.19 -18.19
CA ASN A 46 9.14 -5.12 -19.63
C ASN A 46 7.72 -5.59 -19.98
N PRO A 47 7.17 -5.22 -21.15
CA PRO A 47 5.84 -5.69 -21.59
C PRO A 47 5.69 -7.21 -21.67
N ASP A 48 6.78 -7.94 -21.85
CA ASP A 48 6.82 -9.41 -21.87
C ASP A 48 6.83 -10.04 -20.44
N GLY A 49 6.74 -9.22 -19.40
CA GLY A 49 6.73 -9.63 -18.00
C GLY A 49 8.12 -9.84 -17.38
N THR A 50 9.20 -9.78 -18.17
CA THR A 50 10.56 -9.88 -17.65
C THR A 50 10.98 -8.62 -16.91
N TRP A 51 11.94 -8.73 -15.98
CA TRP A 51 12.42 -7.60 -15.19
C TRP A 51 13.82 -7.19 -15.63
N ARG A 52 13.99 -5.89 -15.90
CA ARG A 52 15.27 -5.23 -16.17
C ARG A 52 15.75 -4.50 -14.92
N GLU A 53 16.97 -4.77 -14.51
CA GLU A 53 17.64 -4.02 -13.44
C GLU A 53 18.28 -2.75 -13.98
N ILE A 54 18.18 -1.66 -13.23
CA ILE A 54 18.83 -0.38 -13.51
C ILE A 54 19.58 0.06 -12.25
N ASN A 55 20.87 0.33 -12.40
CA ASN A 55 21.76 0.73 -11.32
C ASN A 55 22.86 1.69 -11.82
N ALA A 56 23.65 2.23 -10.89
CA ALA A 56 24.67 3.22 -11.18
C ALA A 56 25.82 2.73 -12.10
N ASP A 57 26.12 1.43 -12.08
CA ASP A 57 27.21 0.83 -12.86
C ASP A 57 26.78 0.57 -14.31
N LEU A 58 25.49 0.37 -14.55
CA LEU A 58 24.90 0.15 -15.87
C LEU A 58 24.60 1.48 -16.60
N ASP A 59 23.87 2.37 -15.93
CA ASP A 59 23.50 3.69 -16.47
C ASP A 59 23.24 4.67 -15.32
N ARG A 60 24.30 5.38 -14.94
CA ARG A 60 24.28 6.31 -13.79
C ARG A 60 23.25 7.42 -13.94
N ASP A 61 23.11 8.00 -15.13
CA ASP A 61 22.26 9.17 -15.33
C ASP A 61 20.79 8.79 -15.34
N THR A 62 20.43 7.68 -16.02
CA THR A 62 19.08 7.11 -15.97
C THR A 62 18.73 6.68 -14.55
N TRP A 63 19.64 5.98 -13.87
CA TRP A 63 19.44 5.55 -12.49
C TRP A 63 19.21 6.73 -11.54
N LEU A 64 20.11 7.72 -11.55
CA LEU A 64 20.03 8.85 -10.64
C LEU A 64 18.83 9.75 -10.94
N THR A 65 18.39 9.83 -12.20
CA THR A 65 17.18 10.56 -12.58
C THR A 65 15.93 9.91 -12.02
N ALA A 66 15.78 8.59 -12.14
CA ALA A 66 14.66 7.86 -11.56
C ALA A 66 14.68 7.90 -10.02
N VAL A 67 15.84 7.75 -9.39
CA VAL A 67 15.96 7.84 -7.92
C VAL A 67 15.44 9.16 -7.36
N TYR A 68 15.57 10.26 -8.10
CA TYR A 68 15.07 11.58 -7.70
C TYR A 68 13.83 12.02 -8.48
N SER A 69 13.09 11.09 -9.08
CA SER A 69 11.75 11.36 -9.61
C SER A 69 10.68 11.07 -8.54
N ASP A 70 9.48 11.62 -8.76
CA ASP A 70 8.31 11.35 -7.93
C ASP A 70 7.61 10.04 -8.32
N GLU A 71 8.39 8.95 -8.41
CA GLU A 71 7.90 7.62 -8.78
C GLU A 71 8.20 6.59 -7.69
N THR A 72 7.38 5.54 -7.66
CA THR A 72 7.68 4.32 -6.89
C THR A 72 8.67 3.48 -7.68
N LEU A 73 9.75 3.04 -7.03
CA LEU A 73 10.78 2.22 -7.64
C LEU A 73 10.78 0.83 -7.00
N ILE A 74 10.63 -0.23 -7.79
CA ILE A 74 10.73 -1.61 -7.28
C ILE A 74 12.18 -1.92 -6.95
N THR A 75 12.47 -2.33 -5.72
CA THR A 75 13.85 -2.48 -5.22
C THR A 75 14.21 -3.91 -4.83
N ALA A 76 13.23 -4.81 -4.74
CA ALA A 76 13.49 -6.23 -4.54
C ALA A 76 12.42 -7.08 -5.22
N LEU A 77 12.88 -8.21 -5.77
CA LEU A 77 12.07 -9.23 -6.41
C LEU A 77 12.28 -10.57 -5.67
N THR A 78 11.28 -11.44 -5.73
CA THR A 78 11.39 -12.85 -5.31
C THR A 78 10.90 -13.74 -6.44
N ASP A 79 11.38 -14.98 -6.49
CA ASP A 79 10.89 -15.96 -7.47
C ASP A 79 9.44 -16.34 -7.15
N SER A 80 8.60 -16.39 -8.17
CA SER A 80 7.23 -16.92 -8.07
C SER A 80 7.32 -18.43 -7.86
N VAL A 81 6.68 -18.93 -6.81
CA VAL A 81 6.74 -20.36 -6.41
C VAL A 81 6.17 -21.30 -7.49
N ASN A 82 5.39 -20.77 -8.43
CA ASN A 82 4.77 -21.52 -9.53
C ASN A 82 5.26 -21.09 -10.93
N GLY A 83 6.33 -20.30 -11.00
CA GLY A 83 6.87 -19.75 -12.23
C GLY A 83 7.83 -20.68 -12.96
N HIS A 84 7.72 -20.76 -14.29
CA HIS A 84 8.80 -21.27 -15.13
C HIS A 84 9.97 -20.28 -15.14
N GLY A 85 10.87 -20.36 -14.17
CA GLY A 85 12.22 -19.75 -14.15
C GLY A 85 12.38 -18.22 -14.30
N ASN A 86 11.34 -17.51 -14.72
CA ASN A 86 11.38 -16.08 -15.10
C ASN A 86 10.23 -15.26 -14.51
N ASP A 87 9.27 -15.90 -13.84
CA ASP A 87 8.17 -15.20 -13.15
C ASP A 87 8.68 -14.74 -11.77
N ARG A 88 9.07 -13.48 -11.68
CA ARG A 88 9.50 -12.83 -10.42
C ARG A 88 8.43 -11.84 -9.97
N ARG A 89 8.21 -11.75 -8.66
CA ARG A 89 7.26 -10.82 -8.04
C ARG A 89 7.99 -9.74 -7.25
N ALA A 90 7.52 -8.50 -7.33
CA ALA A 90 7.97 -7.43 -6.45
C ALA A 90 7.64 -7.75 -4.98
N VAL A 91 8.62 -7.57 -4.11
CA VAL A 91 8.50 -7.76 -2.65
C VAL A 91 8.95 -6.55 -1.84
N SER A 92 9.62 -5.59 -2.48
CA SER A 92 9.96 -4.31 -1.88
C SER A 92 10.01 -3.22 -2.92
N SER A 93 9.70 -2.00 -2.52
CA SER A 93 9.84 -0.80 -3.31
C SER A 93 10.27 0.38 -2.45
N SER A 94 10.98 1.33 -3.04
CA SER A 94 11.06 2.69 -2.54
C SER A 94 9.81 3.45 -2.99
N THR A 95 8.88 3.66 -2.05
CA THR A 95 7.61 4.36 -2.26
C THR A 95 7.79 5.73 -2.92
N GLN A 96 6.81 6.13 -3.73
CA GLN A 96 6.69 7.45 -4.32
C GLN A 96 6.92 8.57 -3.28
N PRO A 97 7.84 9.51 -3.50
CA PRO A 97 8.18 10.58 -2.57
C PRO A 97 6.99 11.44 -2.12
N SER A 98 6.08 11.82 -3.03
CA SER A 98 4.89 12.61 -2.70
C SER A 98 3.91 11.83 -1.82
N LEU A 99 3.74 10.54 -2.05
CA LEU A 99 2.95 9.68 -1.16
C LEU A 99 3.60 9.60 0.24
N MET A 100 4.91 9.36 0.31
CA MET A 100 5.62 9.30 1.60
C MET A 100 5.56 10.65 2.34
N ALA A 101 5.76 11.77 1.65
CA ALA A 101 5.63 13.10 2.21
C ALA A 101 4.22 13.35 2.77
N ARG A 102 3.17 13.02 1.99
CA ARG A 102 1.77 13.11 2.46
C ARG A 102 1.54 12.30 3.73
N MET A 103 2.08 11.08 3.80
CA MET A 103 1.95 10.23 4.99
C MET A 103 2.64 10.83 6.22
N LEU A 104 3.89 11.27 6.08
CA LEU A 104 4.67 11.88 7.16
C LEU A 104 4.05 13.19 7.67
N GLU A 105 3.47 13.98 6.76
CA GLU A 105 2.73 15.20 7.08
C GLU A 105 1.39 14.89 7.77
N ALA A 106 0.65 13.87 7.33
CA ALA A 106 -0.62 13.47 7.92
C ALA A 106 -0.45 12.86 9.33
N LEU A 107 0.63 12.10 9.53
CA LEU A 107 0.94 11.48 10.82
C LEU A 107 1.33 12.49 11.91
N ASP A 108 1.62 13.75 11.54
CA ASP A 108 1.96 14.83 12.47
C ASP A 108 3.05 14.41 13.48
N VAL A 109 4.20 14.03 12.93
CA VAL A 109 5.40 13.68 13.69
C VAL A 109 6.06 14.95 14.22
N ARG A 110 6.18 15.05 15.54
CA ARG A 110 6.72 16.21 16.26
C ARG A 110 7.98 15.85 17.02
N ASP A 111 8.75 16.87 17.40
CA ASP A 111 9.94 16.71 18.20
C ASP A 111 9.67 15.91 19.48
N GLY A 112 10.55 14.98 19.79
CA GLY A 112 10.43 14.09 20.95
C GLY A 112 9.58 12.84 20.73
N HIS A 113 8.83 12.72 19.64
CA HIS A 113 8.05 11.52 19.36
C HIS A 113 8.94 10.29 19.17
N HIS A 114 8.49 9.14 19.69
CA HIS A 114 8.98 7.80 19.36
C HIS A 114 8.13 7.22 18.24
N VAL A 115 8.78 6.75 17.17
CA VAL A 115 8.09 6.24 15.99
C VAL A 115 8.46 4.78 15.74
N LEU A 116 7.44 3.97 15.46
CA LEU A 116 7.60 2.65 14.89
C LEU A 116 7.17 2.67 13.42
N GLU A 117 8.08 2.30 12.53
CA GLU A 117 7.80 2.00 11.13
C GLU A 117 7.57 0.49 10.95
N ILE A 118 6.49 0.12 10.27
CA ILE A 118 6.22 -1.24 9.83
C ILE A 118 6.46 -1.34 8.32
N GLY A 119 7.53 -2.04 7.95
CA GLY A 119 8.04 -2.14 6.57
C GLY A 119 9.32 -1.33 6.39
N THR A 120 10.44 -1.80 6.94
CA THR A 120 11.75 -1.15 6.76
C THR A 120 12.14 -1.00 5.30
N GLY A 121 11.89 -2.03 4.47
CA GLY A 121 12.18 -2.02 3.04
C GLY A 121 13.60 -1.56 2.72
N THR A 122 13.72 -0.43 2.02
CA THR A 122 15.03 0.13 1.66
C THR A 122 15.78 0.81 2.80
N GLY A 123 15.07 1.24 3.84
CA GLY A 123 15.55 2.11 4.93
C GLY A 123 15.40 3.61 4.65
N TYR A 124 14.86 4.03 3.50
CA TYR A 124 14.78 5.45 3.15
C TYR A 124 13.87 6.25 4.08
N ASN A 125 12.67 5.73 4.39
CA ASN A 125 11.75 6.43 5.28
C ASN A 125 12.24 6.43 6.74
N ALA A 126 12.84 5.32 7.22
CA ALA A 126 13.60 5.33 8.47
C ALA A 126 14.66 6.45 8.52
N ALA A 127 15.38 6.71 7.43
CA ALA A 127 16.37 7.80 7.38
C ALA A 127 15.73 9.19 7.44
N LEU A 128 14.57 9.40 6.80
CA LEU A 128 13.79 10.64 6.91
C LEU A 128 13.33 10.86 8.36
N LEU A 129 12.83 9.82 9.01
CA LEU A 129 12.44 9.84 10.43
C LEU A 129 13.64 10.13 11.34
N CYS A 130 14.79 9.50 11.09
CA CYS A 130 16.02 9.74 11.85
C CYS A 130 16.49 11.19 11.71
N HIS A 131 16.43 11.76 10.50
CA HIS A 131 16.72 13.18 10.30
C HIS A 131 15.75 14.07 11.09
N ARG A 132 14.47 13.70 11.17
CA ARG A 132 13.45 14.48 11.88
C ARG A 132 13.56 14.38 13.40
N LEU A 133 13.93 13.23 13.95
CA LEU A 133 13.77 12.91 15.38
C LEU A 133 15.07 12.55 16.12
N GLY A 134 16.14 12.25 15.38
CA GLY A 134 17.27 11.47 15.87
C GLY A 134 16.98 9.96 15.82
N ASP A 135 18.03 9.17 15.63
CA ASP A 135 17.96 7.72 15.42
C ASP A 135 17.45 6.93 16.64
N SER A 136 17.80 7.35 17.86
CA SER A 136 17.34 6.71 19.11
C SER A 136 15.82 6.70 19.32
N ARG A 137 15.06 7.48 18.53
CA ARG A 137 13.59 7.54 18.59
C ARG A 137 12.90 6.77 17.48
N VAL A 138 13.66 6.21 16.55
CA VAL A 138 13.14 5.53 15.37
C VAL A 138 13.38 4.03 15.51
N HIS A 139 12.30 3.28 15.36
CA HIS A 139 12.29 1.83 15.35
C HIS A 139 11.64 1.39 14.04
N SER A 140 12.19 0.39 13.37
CA SER A 140 11.62 -0.10 12.12
C SER A 140 11.74 -1.62 12.04
N VAL A 141 10.66 -2.26 11.59
CA VAL A 141 10.61 -3.71 11.45
C VAL A 141 10.24 -4.11 10.03
N ASP A 142 10.83 -5.21 9.56
CA ASP A 142 10.47 -5.86 8.30
C ASP A 142 10.53 -7.36 8.51
N ILE A 143 9.70 -8.12 7.80
CA ILE A 143 9.74 -9.58 7.90
C ILE A 143 11.01 -10.15 7.24
N ASP A 144 11.59 -9.42 6.28
CA ASP A 144 12.68 -9.88 5.46
C ASP A 144 14.03 -9.51 6.05
N HIS A 145 14.72 -10.51 6.57
CA HIS A 145 16.05 -10.36 7.16
C HIS A 145 17.06 -9.69 6.21
N HIS A 146 17.04 -10.02 4.92
CA HIS A 146 17.99 -9.46 3.96
C HIS A 146 17.72 -7.96 3.71
N LEU A 147 16.45 -7.54 3.71
CA LEU A 147 16.09 -6.12 3.62
C LEU A 147 16.55 -5.36 4.86
N VAL A 148 16.34 -5.93 6.06
CA VAL A 148 16.77 -5.31 7.33
C VAL A 148 18.29 -5.13 7.36
N GLU A 149 19.07 -6.17 7.03
CA GLU A 149 20.54 -6.07 6.98
C GLU A 149 21.02 -5.01 5.99
N ALA A 150 20.44 -4.98 4.78
CA ALA A 150 20.79 -4.00 3.77
C ALA A 150 20.44 -2.57 4.23
N ALA A 151 19.26 -2.38 4.83
CA ALA A 151 18.84 -1.10 5.41
C ALA A 151 19.78 -0.64 6.53
N GLN A 152 20.18 -1.53 7.43
CA GLN A 152 21.15 -1.25 8.51
C GLN A 152 22.46 -0.71 7.95
N GLN A 153 23.00 -1.35 6.91
CA GLN A 153 24.25 -0.92 6.27
C GLN A 153 24.09 0.46 5.60
N ARG A 154 22.96 0.72 4.94
CA ARG A 154 22.66 2.01 4.29
C ARG A 154 22.51 3.14 5.31
N LEU A 155 21.74 2.91 6.37
CA LEU A 155 21.55 3.86 7.47
C LEU A 155 22.88 4.19 8.16
N THR A 156 23.70 3.17 8.45
CA THR A 156 25.03 3.36 9.05
C THR A 156 25.93 4.22 8.14
N ARG A 157 25.91 4.00 6.82
CA ARG A 157 26.70 4.79 5.86
C ARG A 157 26.31 6.27 5.84
N VAL A 158 25.05 6.60 6.12
CA VAL A 158 24.57 8.00 6.23
C VAL A 158 24.60 8.54 7.66
N GLY A 159 25.13 7.76 8.63
CA GLY A 159 25.37 8.20 10.00
C GLY A 159 24.21 7.97 10.98
N TYR A 160 23.22 7.14 10.64
CA TYR A 160 22.10 6.81 11.53
C TYR A 160 22.17 5.36 12.03
N LEU A 161 21.86 5.16 13.31
CA LEU A 161 21.80 3.84 13.96
C LEU A 161 20.45 3.62 14.69
N PRO A 162 19.30 3.66 13.98
CA PRO A 162 18.02 3.35 14.60
C PRO A 162 17.93 1.88 14.98
N THR A 163 16.93 1.52 15.78
CA THR A 163 16.66 0.11 16.07
C THR A 163 15.95 -0.52 14.88
N LEU A 164 16.60 -1.46 14.19
CA LEU A 164 15.99 -2.27 13.14
C LEU A 164 15.83 -3.72 13.59
N ARG A 165 14.74 -4.37 13.19
CA ARG A 165 14.52 -5.79 13.52
C ARG A 165 13.85 -6.56 12.39
N ALA A 166 14.42 -7.72 12.06
CA ALA A 166 13.75 -8.73 11.25
C ALA A 166 12.64 -9.38 12.09
N TRP A 167 11.39 -8.98 11.88
CA TRP A 167 10.27 -9.32 12.75
C TRP A 167 8.92 -9.19 12.03
N ASP A 168 7.94 -9.95 12.48
CA ASP A 168 6.57 -9.84 11.99
C ASP A 168 5.93 -8.54 12.48
N GLY A 169 5.78 -7.59 11.56
CA GLY A 169 5.24 -6.26 11.82
C GLY A 169 3.85 -6.26 12.44
N ALA A 170 3.04 -7.31 12.23
CA ALA A 170 1.72 -7.41 12.86
C ALA A 170 1.78 -7.47 14.40
N ARG A 171 2.93 -7.86 14.95
CA ARG A 171 3.16 -7.90 16.41
C ARG A 171 3.65 -6.57 16.97
N GLY A 172 3.92 -5.58 16.12
CA GLY A 172 4.65 -4.37 16.50
C GLY A 172 6.03 -4.70 17.07
N LEU A 173 6.54 -3.85 17.97
CA LEU A 173 7.82 -4.01 18.63
C LEU A 173 7.72 -3.60 20.11
N ALA A 174 6.93 -4.35 20.87
CA ALA A 174 6.53 -3.99 22.24
C ALA A 174 7.70 -3.67 23.20
N GLU A 175 8.86 -4.31 23.03
CA GLU A 175 10.04 -4.11 23.88
C GLU A 175 10.60 -2.67 23.82
N HIS A 176 10.28 -1.92 22.77
CA HIS A 176 10.69 -0.54 22.52
C HIS A 176 9.53 0.48 22.61
N GLY A 177 8.31 -0.01 22.85
CA GLY A 177 7.13 0.82 23.05
C GLY A 177 7.05 1.44 24.46
N PRO A 178 6.02 2.26 24.73
CA PRO A 178 4.96 2.66 23.81
C PRO A 178 5.41 3.76 22.83
N TYR A 179 4.72 3.86 21.69
CA TYR A 179 5.02 4.77 20.57
C TYR A 179 4.08 5.96 20.51
N ASP A 180 4.59 7.12 20.11
CA ASP A 180 3.74 8.27 19.80
C ASP A 180 3.13 8.13 18.41
N ARG A 181 3.85 7.51 17.48
CA ARG A 181 3.38 7.30 16.11
C ARG A 181 3.76 5.92 15.62
N ILE A 182 2.84 5.30 14.90
CA ILE A 182 3.09 4.09 14.13
C ILE A 182 2.76 4.40 12.68
N ILE A 183 3.67 4.07 11.77
CA ILE A 183 3.48 4.22 10.33
C ILE A 183 3.71 2.87 9.66
N ALA A 184 2.71 2.37 8.93
CA ALA A 184 2.87 1.19 8.12
C ALA A 184 3.05 1.59 6.65
N THR A 185 4.16 1.16 6.07
CA THR A 185 4.52 1.34 4.66
C THR A 185 4.22 0.07 3.85
N CYS A 186 3.24 -0.68 4.33
CA CYS A 186 2.65 -1.86 3.71
C CYS A 186 1.13 -1.85 4.02
N ALA A 187 0.37 -2.51 3.16
CA ALA A 187 -1.07 -2.64 3.29
C ALA A 187 -1.42 -3.79 4.24
N VAL A 188 -2.47 -3.64 5.04
CA VAL A 188 -3.00 -4.71 5.89
C VAL A 188 -4.48 -4.97 5.58
N PRO A 189 -4.96 -6.21 5.68
CA PRO A 189 -6.38 -6.49 5.54
C PRO A 189 -7.21 -5.91 6.68
N ALA A 190 -6.65 -5.88 7.89
CA ALA A 190 -7.19 -5.27 9.09
C ALA A 190 -6.03 -4.76 9.97
N VAL A 191 -6.26 -3.74 10.79
CA VAL A 191 -5.21 -3.12 11.62
C VAL A 191 -4.87 -4.03 12.80
N PRO A 192 -3.64 -4.55 12.95
CA PRO A 192 -3.31 -5.39 14.09
C PRO A 192 -3.50 -4.65 15.42
N TYR A 193 -4.31 -5.21 16.33
CA TYR A 193 -4.59 -4.56 17.62
C TYR A 193 -3.32 -4.34 18.47
N ALA A 194 -2.27 -5.14 18.26
CA ALA A 194 -0.96 -4.94 18.88
C ALA A 194 -0.40 -3.52 18.64
N TRP A 195 -0.74 -2.86 17.53
CA TRP A 195 -0.34 -1.48 17.27
C TRP A 195 -1.08 -0.51 18.17
N VAL A 196 -2.40 -0.69 18.35
CA VAL A 196 -3.23 0.12 19.24
C VAL A 196 -2.73 0.00 20.68
N ASP A 197 -2.46 -1.23 21.13
CA ASP A 197 -1.98 -1.51 22.48
C ASP A 197 -0.61 -0.84 22.76
N GLN A 198 0.25 -0.78 21.74
CA GLN A 198 1.57 -0.17 21.81
C GLN A 198 1.61 1.35 21.61
N LEU A 199 0.47 2.03 21.38
CA LEU A 199 0.43 3.50 21.29
C LEU A 199 0.47 4.17 22.66
N ARG A 200 1.05 5.37 22.76
CA ARG A 200 0.81 6.27 23.90
C ARG A 200 -0.63 6.83 23.84
N GLY A 201 -1.11 7.42 24.94
CA GLY A 201 -2.49 7.92 25.05
C GLY A 201 -2.91 8.92 23.96
N ALA A 202 -1.98 9.75 23.47
CA ALA A 202 -2.19 10.67 22.34
C ALA A 202 -1.52 10.18 21.05
N GLY A 203 -1.33 8.86 20.94
CA GLY A 203 -0.64 8.22 19.84
C GLY A 203 -1.52 8.11 18.59
N ALA A 204 -0.88 7.93 17.44
CA ALA A 204 -1.58 7.76 16.17
C ALA A 204 -0.96 6.64 15.31
N ILE A 205 -1.80 5.95 14.54
CA ILE A 205 -1.42 4.97 13.51
C ILE A 205 -1.80 5.55 12.15
N LEU A 206 -0.88 5.48 11.19
CA LEU A 206 -1.19 5.68 9.78
C LEU A 206 -0.87 4.40 9.00
N VAL A 207 -1.86 3.87 8.29
CA VAL A 207 -1.75 2.59 7.57
C VAL A 207 -2.68 2.56 6.36
N ASP A 208 -2.30 1.82 5.32
CA ASP A 208 -3.17 1.45 4.20
C ASP A 208 -4.01 0.22 4.57
N VAL A 209 -5.33 0.38 4.72
CA VAL A 209 -6.26 -0.72 5.01
C VAL A 209 -6.87 -1.21 3.71
N LYS A 210 -6.57 -2.47 3.38
CA LYS A 210 -6.91 -3.12 2.12
C LYS A 210 -7.34 -4.58 2.37
N PRO A 211 -8.62 -4.82 2.73
CA PRO A 211 -9.14 -6.16 3.10
C PRO A 211 -8.98 -7.22 2.02
N ALA A 212 -8.98 -6.80 0.75
CA ALA A 212 -8.69 -7.65 -0.39
C ALA A 212 -7.78 -6.92 -1.38
N THR A 213 -7.24 -7.64 -2.38
CA THR A 213 -6.29 -7.10 -3.38
C THR A 213 -6.84 -5.95 -4.24
N MET A 214 -8.09 -5.56 -4.03
CA MET A 214 -9.00 -4.90 -4.94
C MET A 214 -9.47 -3.51 -4.47
N GLY A 215 -9.21 -3.07 -3.24
CA GLY A 215 -9.62 -1.74 -2.78
C GLY A 215 -9.15 -1.45 -1.36
N GLY A 216 -8.57 -0.26 -1.15
CA GLY A 216 -8.01 0.17 0.12
C GLY A 216 -7.49 1.60 0.02
N ASN A 217 -7.26 2.22 1.18
CA ASN A 217 -6.66 3.54 1.26
C ASN A 217 -6.03 3.78 2.65
N LEU A 218 -5.27 4.86 2.76
CA LEU A 218 -4.70 5.32 4.01
C LEU A 218 -5.77 5.73 5.02
N VAL A 219 -5.62 5.29 6.26
CA VAL A 219 -6.41 5.70 7.43
C VAL A 219 -5.49 6.22 8.52
N LEU A 220 -5.82 7.40 9.07
CA LEU A 220 -5.17 7.97 10.25
C LEU A 220 -6.07 7.70 11.45
N LEU A 221 -5.60 6.86 12.36
CA LEU A 221 -6.28 6.48 13.60
C LEU A 221 -5.59 7.12 14.79
N HIS A 222 -6.37 7.63 15.75
CA HIS A 222 -5.88 8.12 17.03
C HIS A 222 -6.31 7.19 18.16
N ARG A 223 -5.44 6.98 19.15
CA ARG A 223 -5.81 6.22 20.35
C ARG A 223 -6.91 6.96 21.11
N ASP A 224 -7.93 6.21 21.51
CA ASP A 224 -9.02 6.63 22.37
C ASP A 224 -9.30 5.51 23.37
N GLY A 225 -8.75 5.60 24.59
CA GLY A 225 -8.83 4.52 25.57
C GLY A 225 -8.14 3.22 25.12
N ASP A 226 -8.93 2.15 25.00
CA ASP A 226 -8.55 0.82 24.51
C ASP A 226 -8.88 0.59 23.02
N GLN A 227 -9.33 1.63 22.32
CA GLN A 227 -9.59 1.59 20.89
C GLN A 227 -8.73 2.61 20.13
N ALA A 228 -8.76 2.50 18.81
CA ALA A 228 -8.28 3.53 17.91
C ALA A 228 -9.38 3.93 16.92
N VAL A 229 -9.61 5.23 16.76
CA VAL A 229 -10.68 5.78 15.94
C VAL A 229 -10.10 6.83 15.01
N GLY A 230 -10.56 6.86 13.76
CA GLY A 230 -10.06 7.84 12.80
C GLY A 230 -10.72 7.79 11.44
N ARG A 231 -10.13 8.50 10.48
CA ARG A 231 -10.70 8.71 9.14
C ARG A 231 -9.73 8.29 8.05
N PHE A 232 -10.30 7.83 6.94
CA PHE A 232 -9.51 7.64 5.72
C PHE A 232 -9.08 9.00 5.18
N LEU A 233 -7.89 9.04 4.60
CA LEU A 233 -7.34 10.25 3.99
C LEU A 233 -7.89 10.45 2.58
N PRO A 234 -8.03 11.70 2.11
CA PRO A 234 -8.40 11.95 0.73
C PRO A 234 -7.29 11.55 -0.24
N GLY A 235 -7.69 11.16 -1.45
CA GLY A 235 -6.79 10.71 -2.50
C GLY A 235 -6.37 9.24 -2.34
N TRP A 236 -6.19 8.56 -3.46
CA TRP A 236 -5.81 7.15 -3.46
C TRP A 236 -4.34 6.97 -3.08
N ALA A 237 -4.07 5.88 -2.38
CA ALA A 237 -2.77 5.35 -2.06
C ALA A 237 -2.83 3.82 -2.16
N GLY A 238 -1.72 3.19 -2.53
CA GLY A 238 -1.65 1.74 -2.61
C GLY A 238 -0.29 1.25 -2.17
N PHE A 239 -0.29 0.28 -1.27
CA PHE A 239 0.91 -0.40 -0.81
C PHE A 239 0.93 -1.88 -1.18
N MET A 240 2.13 -2.45 -1.19
CA MET A 240 2.31 -3.90 -1.20
C MET A 240 1.70 -4.49 0.08
N GLN A 241 1.11 -5.67 -0.02
CA GLN A 241 0.55 -6.36 1.15
C GLN A 241 1.65 -6.69 2.17
N MET A 242 1.33 -6.51 3.45
CA MET A 242 2.12 -7.04 4.55
C MET A 242 2.30 -8.55 4.35
N ARG A 243 3.48 -9.04 4.74
CA ARG A 243 3.83 -10.45 4.69
C ARG A 243 4.01 -10.97 6.11
N HIS A 244 3.64 -12.22 6.34
CA HIS A 244 3.78 -12.88 7.64
C HIS A 244 4.80 -14.04 7.59
N SER A 245 5.38 -14.36 8.76
CA SER A 245 6.40 -15.42 8.90
C SER A 245 5.93 -16.84 8.56
N THR A 246 4.62 -17.12 8.69
CA THR A 246 4.06 -18.48 8.60
C THR A 246 3.02 -18.65 7.51
N ALA A 247 2.68 -17.59 6.78
CA ALA A 247 1.72 -17.70 5.70
C ALA A 247 2.47 -17.82 4.38
N SER A 248 2.25 -18.94 3.69
CA SER A 248 2.26 -18.92 2.23
C SER A 248 1.13 -17.98 1.79
N GLU A 249 1.31 -16.66 1.92
CA GLU A 249 0.49 -15.65 1.24
C GLU A 249 0.85 -15.61 -0.25
N GLU A 250 0.89 -16.80 -0.81
CA GLU A 250 0.70 -17.01 -2.21
C GLU A 250 -0.79 -16.76 -2.43
N ALA A 251 -1.11 -15.52 -2.83
CA ALA A 251 -2.14 -15.34 -3.82
C ALA A 251 -1.73 -16.23 -5.01
N ARG A 252 -2.11 -17.52 -4.96
CA ARG A 252 -2.02 -18.42 -6.09
C ARG A 252 -2.75 -17.67 -7.19
N ARG A 253 -2.08 -17.36 -8.30
CA ARG A 253 -2.80 -16.90 -9.49
C ARG A 253 -3.73 -18.05 -9.83
N LEU A 254 -5.01 -17.89 -9.48
CA LEU A 254 -5.97 -18.93 -9.71
C LEU A 254 -6.12 -19.07 -11.22
N PRO A 255 -6.03 -20.31 -11.74
CA PRO A 255 -6.08 -20.53 -13.17
C PRO A 255 -7.37 -19.93 -13.72
N ARG A 256 -7.27 -19.37 -14.92
CA ARG A 256 -8.43 -18.82 -15.59
C ARG A 256 -9.46 -19.93 -15.79
N PRO A 257 -10.68 -19.78 -15.28
CA PRO A 257 -11.77 -20.73 -15.49
C PRO A 257 -12.27 -20.64 -16.93
N ASP A 258 -12.76 -21.77 -17.42
CA ASP A 258 -13.31 -21.87 -18.76
C ASP A 258 -14.65 -21.10 -18.82
N ARG A 259 -14.80 -20.22 -19.82
CA ARG A 259 -16.05 -19.49 -20.06
C ARG A 259 -17.19 -20.42 -20.52
N SER A 260 -16.90 -21.67 -20.90
CA SER A 260 -17.89 -22.64 -21.39
C SER A 260 -19.03 -22.90 -20.40
N GLU A 261 -18.78 -22.78 -19.09
CA GLU A 261 -19.78 -22.95 -18.03
C GLU A 261 -20.21 -21.62 -17.36
N SER A 262 -19.84 -20.48 -17.96
CA SER A 262 -20.12 -19.16 -17.38
C SER A 262 -21.53 -18.66 -17.64
N VAL A 263 -22.07 -17.91 -16.68
CA VAL A 263 -23.20 -17.03 -16.92
C VAL A 263 -22.65 -15.71 -17.46
N SER A 264 -23.25 -15.18 -18.53
CA SER A 264 -22.84 -13.88 -19.09
C SER A 264 -23.99 -12.89 -19.16
N ARG A 265 -23.70 -11.63 -18.87
CA ARG A 265 -24.68 -10.54 -18.92
C ARG A 265 -24.00 -9.20 -19.16
N VAL A 266 -24.82 -8.20 -19.49
CA VAL A 266 -24.38 -6.80 -19.58
C VAL A 266 -24.56 -6.17 -18.20
N ALA A 267 -23.53 -5.48 -17.73
CA ALA A 267 -23.54 -4.76 -16.46
C ALA A 267 -22.94 -3.35 -16.64
N SER A 268 -23.41 -2.42 -15.82
CA SER A 268 -22.82 -1.08 -15.72
C SER A 268 -22.11 -1.00 -14.37
N VAL A 269 -20.95 -1.64 -14.31
CA VAL A 269 -20.05 -1.62 -13.15
C VAL A 269 -18.70 -1.07 -13.58
N PRO A 270 -17.97 -0.39 -12.69
CA PRO A 270 -16.57 -0.10 -12.92
C PRO A 270 -15.78 -1.40 -13.16
N ALA A 271 -14.93 -1.43 -14.19
CA ALA A 271 -14.14 -2.62 -14.48
C ALA A 271 -13.04 -2.83 -13.45
N VAL A 272 -12.58 -1.75 -12.83
CA VAL A 272 -11.34 -1.72 -12.05
C VAL A 272 -11.47 -0.86 -10.79
N PRO A 273 -10.68 -1.14 -9.75
CA PRO A 273 -10.73 -0.40 -8.49
C PRO A 273 -10.57 1.11 -8.59
N TRP A 274 -9.66 1.57 -9.44
CA TRP A 274 -9.33 3.00 -9.54
C TRP A 274 -10.38 3.83 -10.26
N GLU A 275 -11.35 3.21 -10.95
CA GLU A 275 -12.53 3.91 -11.48
C GLU A 275 -13.52 4.28 -10.36
N ALA A 276 -13.63 3.45 -9.31
CA ALA A 276 -14.57 3.66 -8.19
C ALA A 276 -14.06 3.03 -6.87
N PRO A 277 -13.03 3.59 -6.23
CA PRO A 277 -12.28 2.89 -5.18
C PRO A 277 -13.10 2.60 -3.91
N VAL A 278 -14.05 3.47 -3.55
CA VAL A 278 -14.91 3.27 -2.37
C VAL A 278 -15.88 2.10 -2.56
N PRO A 279 -16.66 2.00 -3.65
CA PRO A 279 -17.45 0.81 -3.95
C PRO A 279 -16.65 -0.49 -3.93
N TRP A 280 -15.45 -0.49 -4.53
CA TRP A 280 -14.58 -1.66 -4.55
C TRP A 280 -14.10 -2.08 -3.16
N PHE A 281 -13.77 -1.11 -2.31
CA PHE A 281 -13.47 -1.38 -0.90
C PHE A 281 -14.70 -1.94 -0.16
N LEU A 282 -15.88 -1.35 -0.35
CA LEU A 282 -17.12 -1.85 0.25
C LEU A 282 -17.54 -3.22 -0.30
N ALA A 283 -17.17 -3.58 -1.53
CA ALA A 283 -17.51 -4.89 -2.09
C ALA A 283 -16.78 -6.04 -1.39
N THR A 284 -15.62 -5.78 -0.78
CA THR A 284 -14.83 -6.80 -0.06
C THR A 284 -15.61 -7.49 1.07
N ARG A 285 -16.65 -6.83 1.61
CA ARG A 285 -17.53 -7.33 2.67
C ARG A 285 -18.33 -8.57 2.28
N THR A 286 -18.70 -8.67 1.01
CA THR A 286 -19.57 -9.75 0.49
C THR A 286 -18.85 -10.63 -0.51
N MET A 287 -17.59 -10.30 -0.84
CA MET A 287 -16.70 -11.14 -1.64
C MET A 287 -16.19 -12.34 -0.83
N PRO A 288 -15.85 -13.46 -1.49
CA PRO A 288 -15.10 -14.53 -0.88
C PRO A 288 -13.74 -14.07 -0.34
N VAL A 289 -13.27 -14.71 0.73
CA VAL A 289 -11.93 -14.45 1.27
C VAL A 289 -10.87 -14.88 0.25
N GLY A 290 -9.84 -14.05 0.06
CA GLY A 290 -8.70 -14.37 -0.80
C GLY A 290 -8.93 -14.09 -2.29
N VAL A 291 -9.90 -13.24 -2.66
CA VAL A 291 -10.06 -12.77 -4.04
C VAL A 291 -8.77 -12.13 -4.56
N THR A 292 -8.32 -12.65 -5.70
CA THR A 292 -7.19 -12.15 -6.48
C THR A 292 -7.68 -11.33 -7.67
N PHE A 293 -6.88 -10.37 -8.08
CA PHE A 293 -7.14 -9.45 -9.19
C PHE A 293 -6.07 -9.59 -10.26
N GLY A 294 -6.48 -9.54 -11.52
CA GLY A 294 -5.57 -9.38 -12.66
C GLY A 294 -6.24 -8.64 -13.80
N GLN A 295 -5.42 -8.14 -14.72
CA GLN A 295 -5.90 -7.57 -15.98
C GLN A 295 -5.18 -8.22 -17.14
N ARG A 296 -5.88 -8.38 -18.26
CA ARG A 296 -5.32 -8.87 -19.50
C ARG A 296 -4.49 -7.75 -20.15
N TRP A 297 -3.27 -8.07 -20.56
CA TRP A 297 -2.59 -7.28 -21.58
C TRP A 297 -2.98 -7.81 -22.95
N ASP A 298 -3.50 -6.96 -23.82
CA ASP A 298 -3.71 -7.31 -25.22
C ASP A 298 -2.44 -6.93 -26.01
N GLU A 299 -1.70 -7.95 -26.43
CA GLU A 299 -0.44 -7.77 -27.17
C GLU A 299 -0.63 -7.11 -28.54
N HIS A 300 -1.82 -7.22 -29.14
CA HIS A 300 -2.09 -6.71 -30.49
C HIS A 300 -2.45 -5.23 -30.45
N THR A 301 -3.26 -4.83 -29.46
CA THR A 301 -3.64 -3.42 -29.28
C THR A 301 -2.69 -2.66 -28.37
N GLN A 302 -1.80 -3.35 -27.66
CA GLN A 302 -0.94 -2.81 -26.59
C GLN A 302 -1.75 -2.05 -25.53
N GLN A 303 -2.93 -2.55 -25.22
CA GLN A 303 -3.84 -1.96 -24.23
C GLN A 303 -4.22 -2.97 -23.15
N VAL A 304 -4.58 -2.43 -21.99
CA VAL A 304 -5.16 -3.22 -20.90
C VAL A 304 -6.58 -3.62 -21.30
N GLY A 305 -6.84 -4.92 -21.38
CA GLY A 305 -8.11 -5.52 -21.75
C GLY A 305 -8.94 -5.94 -20.54
N ASP A 306 -9.60 -7.09 -20.64
CA ASP A 306 -10.53 -7.61 -19.64
C ASP A 306 -9.89 -7.74 -18.24
N THR A 307 -10.68 -7.39 -17.23
CA THR A 307 -10.34 -7.57 -15.82
C THR A 307 -10.81 -8.92 -15.34
N TYR A 308 -9.99 -9.63 -14.56
CA TYR A 308 -10.30 -10.96 -14.04
C TYR A 308 -10.13 -11.02 -12.52
N LEU A 309 -11.11 -11.66 -11.87
CA LEU A 309 -11.13 -11.91 -10.43
C LEU A 309 -11.38 -13.39 -10.16
N ALA A 310 -10.70 -13.93 -9.16
CA ALA A 310 -10.97 -15.28 -8.68
C ALA A 310 -10.63 -15.47 -7.21
N ALA A 311 -11.35 -16.40 -6.58
CA ALA A 311 -11.22 -16.75 -5.18
C ALA A 311 -10.94 -18.27 -4.98
N PRO A 312 -10.29 -18.65 -3.85
CA PRO A 312 -9.96 -20.05 -3.55
C PRO A 312 -11.14 -21.02 -3.47
N ASP A 313 -12.36 -20.52 -3.27
CA ASP A 313 -13.60 -21.31 -3.26
C ASP A 313 -14.08 -21.70 -4.68
N GLY A 314 -13.37 -21.26 -5.72
CA GLY A 314 -13.71 -21.47 -7.13
C GLY A 314 -14.62 -20.40 -7.72
N SER A 315 -15.00 -19.37 -6.95
CA SER A 315 -15.75 -18.22 -7.46
C SER A 315 -14.87 -17.35 -8.35
N TRP A 316 -15.42 -16.84 -9.44
CA TRP A 316 -14.68 -16.02 -10.39
C TRP A 316 -15.60 -15.10 -11.20
N CYS A 317 -15.01 -14.01 -11.71
CA CYS A 317 -15.63 -13.23 -12.77
C CYS A 317 -14.59 -12.60 -13.71
N GLU A 318 -15.04 -12.26 -14.91
CA GLU A 318 -14.30 -11.50 -15.91
C GLU A 318 -15.17 -10.34 -16.40
N ILE A 319 -14.61 -9.13 -16.40
CA ILE A 319 -15.29 -7.89 -16.77
C ILE A 319 -14.59 -7.33 -18.01
N SER A 320 -15.32 -7.16 -19.10
CA SER A 320 -14.76 -6.61 -20.33
C SER A 320 -14.36 -5.15 -20.19
N ALA A 321 -13.50 -4.69 -21.10
CA ALA A 321 -13.41 -3.27 -21.41
C ALA A 321 -14.78 -2.69 -21.78
N GLU A 322 -14.92 -1.37 -21.63
CA GLU A 322 -16.15 -0.65 -21.96
C GLU A 322 -16.37 -0.62 -23.49
N ASP A 323 -17.59 -0.91 -23.93
CA ASP A 323 -17.98 -0.80 -25.33
C ASP A 323 -18.33 0.65 -25.73
N GLU A 324 -18.57 0.88 -27.02
CA GLU A 324 -18.92 2.22 -27.58
C GLU A 324 -20.17 2.86 -26.95
N HIS A 325 -20.97 2.09 -26.21
CA HIS A 325 -22.21 2.53 -25.56
C HIS A 325 -22.07 2.64 -24.03
N GLY A 326 -20.84 2.58 -23.50
CA GLY A 326 -20.59 2.68 -22.06
C GLY A 326 -20.93 1.40 -21.28
N LYS A 327 -21.11 0.27 -21.95
CA LYS A 327 -21.55 -0.99 -21.33
C LYS A 327 -20.39 -1.98 -21.25
N ARG A 328 -20.38 -2.77 -20.18
CA ARG A 328 -19.42 -3.87 -20.00
C ARG A 328 -20.14 -5.20 -20.02
N ARG A 329 -19.49 -6.21 -20.56
CA ARG A 329 -19.93 -7.59 -20.47
C ARG A 329 -19.22 -8.25 -19.30
N VAL A 330 -19.98 -9.00 -18.52
CA VAL A 330 -19.46 -9.79 -17.41
C VAL A 330 -19.69 -11.26 -17.70
N TRP A 331 -18.69 -12.07 -17.38
CA TRP A 331 -18.77 -13.52 -17.26
C TRP A 331 -18.49 -13.90 -15.81
N GLU A 332 -19.28 -14.79 -15.23
CA GLU A 332 -19.07 -15.25 -13.85
C GLU A 332 -19.38 -16.74 -13.70
N GLY A 333 -18.82 -17.34 -12.66
CA GLY A 333 -19.08 -18.72 -12.27
C GLY A 333 -18.58 -19.03 -10.86
N GLY A 334 -18.88 -20.24 -10.40
CA GLY A 334 -18.57 -20.70 -9.04
C GLY A 334 -19.68 -20.42 -8.02
N PRO A 335 -19.44 -20.68 -6.72
CA PRO A 335 -20.48 -20.69 -5.70
C PRO A 335 -20.95 -19.29 -5.26
N VAL A 336 -20.13 -18.23 -5.43
CA VAL A 336 -20.43 -16.86 -5.00
C VAL A 336 -20.26 -15.88 -6.16
N SER A 337 -21.23 -14.97 -6.33
CA SER A 337 -21.16 -13.91 -7.36
C SER A 337 -20.24 -12.77 -6.90
N ILE A 338 -18.99 -12.76 -7.38
CA ILE A 338 -18.03 -11.66 -7.11
C ILE A 338 -18.51 -10.34 -7.73
N VAL A 339 -19.06 -10.38 -8.95
CA VAL A 339 -19.62 -9.16 -9.58
C VAL A 339 -20.87 -8.68 -8.85
N GLY A 340 -21.70 -9.58 -8.31
CA GLY A 340 -22.86 -9.22 -7.51
C GLY A 340 -22.47 -8.41 -6.27
N ALA A 341 -21.36 -8.77 -5.62
CA ALA A 341 -20.79 -8.00 -4.51
C ALA A 341 -20.40 -6.57 -4.94
N ILE A 342 -19.79 -6.42 -6.13
CA ILE A 342 -19.42 -5.10 -6.69
C ILE A 342 -20.68 -4.28 -7.00
N GLU A 343 -21.70 -4.88 -7.61
CA GLU A 343 -22.96 -4.22 -7.97
C GLU A 343 -23.78 -3.78 -6.75
N GLU A 344 -23.81 -4.62 -5.71
CA GLU A 344 -24.43 -4.27 -4.45
C GLU A 344 -23.72 -3.10 -3.78
N ALA A 345 -22.39 -3.14 -3.71
CA ALA A 345 -21.60 -2.05 -3.14
C ALA A 345 -21.72 -0.75 -3.95
N TYR A 346 -21.78 -0.85 -5.28
CA TYR A 346 -21.95 0.31 -6.16
C TYR A 346 -23.33 0.96 -5.98
N ARG A 347 -24.41 0.17 -5.93
CA ARG A 347 -25.75 0.68 -5.63
C ARG A 347 -25.82 1.33 -4.25
N LEU A 348 -25.26 0.67 -3.24
CA LEU A 348 -25.17 1.23 -1.88
C LEU A 348 -24.44 2.59 -1.89
N TRP A 349 -23.31 2.69 -2.59
CA TRP A 349 -22.55 3.93 -2.69
C TRP A 349 -23.33 5.05 -3.37
N HIS A 350 -24.04 4.75 -4.47
CA HIS A 350 -24.97 5.69 -5.14
C HIS A 350 -26.11 6.13 -4.22
N ASP A 351 -26.76 5.19 -3.53
CA ASP A 351 -27.85 5.47 -2.58
C ASP A 351 -27.39 6.33 -1.39
N LEU A 352 -26.09 6.36 -1.11
CA LEU A 352 -25.46 7.15 -0.06
C LEU A 352 -24.89 8.49 -0.55
N ASP A 353 -25.24 8.92 -1.77
CA ASP A 353 -24.75 10.16 -2.41
C ASP A 353 -23.23 10.12 -2.67
N GLU A 354 -22.75 8.97 -3.15
CA GLU A 354 -21.39 8.77 -3.65
C GLU A 354 -20.26 9.22 -2.69
N PRO A 355 -20.25 8.76 -1.42
CA PRO A 355 -19.33 9.30 -0.43
C PRO A 355 -17.85 9.08 -0.79
N GLY A 356 -17.04 10.10 -0.51
CA GLY A 356 -15.59 10.06 -0.64
C GLY A 356 -14.88 9.33 0.51
N TRP A 357 -13.57 9.11 0.37
CA TRP A 357 -12.76 8.48 1.41
C TRP A 357 -12.79 9.24 2.74
N ASP A 358 -12.74 10.58 2.71
CA ASP A 358 -12.75 11.44 3.88
C ASP A 358 -14.06 11.38 4.70
N GLN A 359 -15.14 10.89 4.08
CA GLN A 359 -16.40 10.60 4.75
C GLN A 359 -16.40 9.24 5.44
N LEU A 360 -15.50 8.33 5.08
CA LEU A 360 -15.34 7.06 5.76
C LEU A 360 -14.39 7.20 6.94
N GLY A 361 -14.74 6.53 8.03
CA GLY A 361 -13.84 6.33 9.15
C GLY A 361 -13.79 4.89 9.62
N LEU A 362 -12.88 4.60 10.53
CA LEU A 362 -12.58 3.27 11.03
C LEU A 362 -12.48 3.33 12.54
N THR A 363 -13.07 2.34 13.19
CA THR A 363 -12.87 2.04 14.61
C THR A 363 -12.23 0.68 14.75
N VAL A 364 -11.19 0.60 15.58
CA VAL A 364 -10.43 -0.61 15.91
C VAL A 364 -10.50 -0.83 17.40
N THR A 365 -11.08 -1.95 17.83
CA THR A 365 -11.19 -2.36 19.24
C THR A 365 -10.39 -3.66 19.47
N PRO A 366 -10.29 -4.17 20.71
CA PRO A 366 -9.67 -5.47 20.98
C PRO A 366 -10.36 -6.66 20.30
N HIS A 367 -11.63 -6.51 19.87
CA HIS A 367 -12.47 -7.64 19.45
C HIS A 367 -13.06 -7.49 18.05
N GLU A 368 -13.19 -6.26 17.55
CA GLU A 368 -13.80 -5.98 16.25
C GLU A 368 -13.19 -4.72 15.60
N GLN A 369 -13.33 -4.65 14.27
CA GLN A 369 -13.01 -3.47 13.49
C GLN A 369 -14.11 -3.20 12.47
N TYR A 370 -14.55 -1.96 12.39
CA TYR A 370 -15.63 -1.59 11.49
C TYR A 370 -15.41 -0.20 10.90
N VAL A 371 -15.71 -0.10 9.61
CA VAL A 371 -15.83 1.18 8.90
C VAL A 371 -17.19 1.78 9.16
N TRP A 372 -17.26 3.09 9.24
CA TRP A 372 -18.48 3.86 9.41
C TRP A 372 -18.51 5.05 8.44
N LEU A 373 -19.70 5.48 8.05
CA LEU A 373 -19.90 6.66 7.21
C LEU A 373 -20.25 7.90 8.05
N ASN A 374 -19.53 8.99 7.82
CA ASN A 374 -19.63 10.32 8.42
C ASN A 374 -19.35 10.38 9.93
N ASP A 375 -19.90 9.49 10.75
CA ASP A 375 -19.78 9.49 12.22
C ASP A 375 -19.66 8.06 12.79
N PRO A 376 -18.86 7.81 13.84
CA PRO A 376 -18.75 6.49 14.48
C PRO A 376 -20.07 5.92 15.02
N ALA A 377 -21.05 6.77 15.36
CA ALA A 377 -22.38 6.38 15.82
C ALA A 377 -23.38 6.20 14.67
N SER A 378 -22.95 6.35 13.42
CA SER A 378 -23.78 6.20 12.23
C SER A 378 -24.39 4.78 12.12
N PRO A 379 -25.63 4.65 11.64
CA PRO A 379 -26.21 3.34 11.33
C PRO A 379 -25.50 2.66 10.15
N HIS A 380 -24.79 3.43 9.31
CA HIS A 380 -24.00 2.91 8.20
C HIS A 380 -22.62 2.51 8.70
N ARG A 381 -22.54 1.26 9.17
CA ARG A 381 -21.32 0.63 9.66
C ARG A 381 -21.13 -0.75 9.06
N TRP A 382 -19.89 -1.13 8.83
CA TRP A 382 -19.54 -2.38 8.16
C TRP A 382 -18.25 -3.01 8.71
N PRO A 383 -18.21 -4.33 8.90
CA PRO A 383 -16.99 -5.01 9.36
C PRO A 383 -15.86 -4.95 8.32
N VAL A 384 -14.61 -4.96 8.80
CA VAL A 384 -13.39 -4.93 7.96
C VAL A 384 -12.85 -6.33 7.66
N ALA A 385 -13.14 -7.32 8.50
CA ALA A 385 -12.80 -8.73 8.32
C ALA A 385 -13.66 -9.62 9.24
#